data_AF-A0A960SUC9-F1
#
_entry.id   AF-A0A960SUC9-F1
#
_cell.length_a   1.000
_cell.length_b   1.000
_cell.length_c   1.000
_cell.angle_alpha   90.00
_cell.angle_beta   90.00
_cell.angle_gamma   90.00
#
_symmetry.space_group_name_H-M   'P 1'
#
loop_
_entity.id
_entity.type
_entity.pdbx_description
1 polymer ?
#
loop_
_entity_poly.entity_id
_entity_poly.type
_entity_poly.pdbx_seq_one_letter_code
_entity_poly.pdbx_strand_id
1 'polypeptide(L)'
;MYLKEAAILNLRVFAGAEATFQYPNRTCASGERKPDYPNLNLILGNNGAGKSTLLKAIALACLGPLVEKFSPYLLVRRSRTAKKSGKAVQDAVDIFPDDRAIVRTLFQCTWQDLGGKKPSIRTEDLQWSFNINRTGDEESIEVLDSPKGDITEATRTLWAPIHQHSSPAFLAVGYGATRRVDTDPNAPTPTQRLRTLPLRHQRI
;
A
#
# COMPACT_ATOMS: atom_id res chain seq x y z
N MET A 1 -0.89 9.07 13.95
CA MET A 1 -0.58 9.32 12.52
C MET A 1 -1.76 8.99 11.61
N TYR A 2 -2.01 9.75 10.54
CA TYR A 2 -3.05 9.46 9.51
C TYR A 2 -2.44 9.29 8.13
N LEU A 3 -2.89 8.31 7.33
CA LEU A 3 -2.49 8.22 5.92
C LEU A 3 -3.22 9.31 5.10
N LYS A 4 -2.49 10.14 4.36
CA LYS A 4 -3.04 11.15 3.45
C LYS A 4 -3.09 10.63 2.02
N GLU A 5 -2.00 10.03 1.57
CA GLU A 5 -1.82 9.65 0.17
C GLU A 5 -1.04 8.34 0.06
N ALA A 6 -1.34 7.55 -0.96
CA ALA A 6 -0.57 6.39 -1.36
C ALA A 6 -0.41 6.37 -2.89
N ALA A 7 0.82 6.33 -3.37
CA ALA A 7 1.16 6.09 -4.75
C ALA A 7 1.81 4.71 -4.89
N ILE A 8 1.33 3.93 -5.85
CA ILE A 8 1.71 2.54 -6.08
C ILE A 8 2.17 2.40 -7.52
N LEU A 9 3.33 1.78 -7.71
CA LEU A 9 3.89 1.48 -9.02
C LEU A 9 4.25 0.00 -9.10
N ASN A 10 3.85 -0.62 -10.21
CA ASN A 10 4.17 -2.00 -10.57
C ASN A 10 3.87 -3.06 -9.48
N LEU A 11 2.81 -2.86 -8.69
CA LEU A 11 2.39 -3.74 -7.59
C LEU A 11 1.17 -4.58 -7.98
N ARG A 12 1.38 -5.89 -8.17
CA ARG A 12 0.39 -6.90 -8.57
C ARG A 12 -0.48 -6.50 -9.75
N VAL A 13 -1.63 -5.90 -9.48
CA VAL A 13 -2.63 -5.53 -10.48
C VAL A 13 -2.48 -4.08 -10.93
N PHE A 14 -1.75 -3.27 -10.17
CA PHE A 14 -1.51 -1.87 -10.49
C PHE A 14 -0.20 -1.74 -11.26
N ALA A 15 -0.28 -1.28 -12.52
CA ALA A 15 0.90 -0.76 -13.22
C ALA A 15 1.30 0.60 -12.61
N GLY A 16 0.30 1.45 -12.35
CA GLY A 16 0.40 2.65 -11.53
C GLY A 16 -0.98 2.94 -10.91
N ALA A 17 -1.00 3.46 -9.69
CA ALA A 17 -2.21 3.90 -9.01
C ALA A 17 -1.89 4.94 -7.95
N GLU A 18 -2.81 5.89 -7.75
CA GLU A 18 -2.73 6.89 -6.68
C GLU A 18 -4.05 6.89 -5.91
N ALA A 19 -3.97 7.07 -4.60
CA ALA A 19 -5.11 7.13 -3.71
C ALA A 19 -4.90 8.25 -2.69
N THR A 20 -5.93 9.06 -2.48
CA THR A 20 -6.01 10.05 -1.41
C THR A 20 -7.03 9.60 -0.38
N PHE A 21 -6.77 9.90 0.89
CA PHE A 21 -7.53 9.40 2.03
C PHE A 21 -8.12 10.55 2.84
N GLN A 22 -9.25 10.26 3.49
CA GLN A 22 -9.87 11.13 4.49
C GLN A 22 -9.11 11.08 5.80
N TYR A 23 -8.94 12.26 6.41
CA TYR A 23 -8.37 12.47 7.74
C TYR A 23 -9.01 13.71 8.40
N PRO A 24 -9.06 13.81 9.75
CA PRO A 24 -9.85 14.83 10.47
C PRO A 24 -9.63 16.30 10.10
N ASN A 25 -8.46 16.64 9.55
CA ASN A 25 -8.08 18.01 9.19
C ASN A 25 -7.93 18.21 7.68
N ARG A 26 -8.50 17.32 6.85
CA ARG A 26 -8.45 17.47 5.40
C ARG A 26 -9.32 18.65 4.97
N THR A 27 -8.73 19.59 4.23
CA THR A 27 -9.49 20.65 3.57
C THR A 27 -10.27 20.04 2.40
N CYS A 28 -11.60 20.06 2.51
CA CYS A 28 -12.48 19.68 1.40
C CYS A 28 -12.40 20.75 0.30
N ALA A 29 -12.36 20.30 -0.96
CA ALA A 29 -12.47 21.22 -2.09
C ALA A 29 -13.86 21.90 -2.10
N SER A 30 -13.98 23.05 -2.78
CA SER A 30 -15.28 23.72 -2.90
C SER A 30 -16.30 22.79 -3.57
N GLY A 31 -17.42 22.55 -2.89
CA GLY A 31 -18.48 21.65 -3.36
C GLY A 31 -18.34 20.18 -2.93
N GLU A 32 -17.24 19.78 -2.28
CA GLU A 32 -17.10 18.44 -1.73
C GLU A 32 -17.92 18.32 -0.42
N ARG A 33 -18.77 17.30 -0.30
CA ARG A 33 -19.53 17.05 0.92
C ARG A 33 -18.57 16.65 2.04
N LYS A 34 -18.60 17.38 3.15
CA LYS A 34 -17.87 17.00 4.36
C LYS A 34 -18.41 15.65 4.86
N PRO A 35 -17.56 14.63 5.02
CA PRO A 35 -18.00 13.33 5.53
C PRO A 35 -18.38 13.45 7.02
N ASP A 36 -19.39 12.71 7.44
CA ASP A 36 -19.84 12.66 8.84
C ASP A 36 -18.74 12.07 9.76
N TYR A 37 -17.92 11.17 9.20
CA TYR A 37 -16.78 10.55 9.87
C TYR A 37 -15.49 10.87 9.09
N PRO A 38 -14.79 11.97 9.43
CA PRO A 38 -13.66 12.48 8.64
C PRO A 38 -12.37 11.65 8.80
N ASN A 39 -12.38 10.59 9.61
CA ASN A 39 -11.30 9.63 9.79
C ASN A 39 -11.60 8.24 9.19
N LEU A 40 -12.76 8.07 8.53
CA LEU A 40 -13.17 6.79 7.97
C LEU A 40 -13.02 6.80 6.45
N ASN A 41 -12.38 5.75 5.93
CA ASN A 41 -12.19 5.52 4.51
C ASN A 41 -12.88 4.22 4.10
N LEU A 42 -13.73 4.28 3.06
CA LEU A 42 -14.41 3.11 2.52
C LEU A 42 -13.89 2.80 1.12
N ILE A 43 -13.21 1.67 0.97
CA ILE A 43 -12.66 1.22 -0.32
C ILE A 43 -13.64 0.23 -0.96
N LEU A 44 -14.29 0.67 -2.04
CA LEU A 44 -15.22 -0.14 -2.83
C LEU A 44 -14.61 -0.52 -4.18
N GLY A 45 -15.14 -1.58 -4.78
CA GLY A 45 -14.74 -2.00 -6.12
C GLY A 45 -15.06 -3.47 -6.37
N ASN A 46 -15.02 -3.86 -7.65
CA ASN A 46 -15.30 -5.22 -8.07
C ASN A 46 -14.23 -6.21 -7.58
N ASN A 47 -14.55 -7.50 -7.67
CA ASN A 47 -13.58 -8.56 -7.40
C ASN A 47 -12.43 -8.48 -8.42
N GLY A 48 -11.21 -8.66 -7.94
CA GLY A 48 -10.00 -8.50 -8.76
C GLY A 48 -9.58 -7.05 -9.03
N ALA A 49 -10.36 -6.04 -8.62
CA ALA A 49 -10.03 -4.62 -8.84
C ALA A 49 -8.84 -4.09 -8.02
N GLY A 50 -8.19 -4.94 -7.20
CA GLY A 50 -6.99 -4.55 -6.46
C GLY A 50 -7.20 -4.03 -5.04
N LYS A 51 -8.42 -4.11 -4.48
CA LYS A 51 -8.69 -3.70 -3.09
C LYS A 51 -7.71 -4.29 -2.07
N SER A 52 -7.50 -5.61 -2.13
CA SER A 52 -6.55 -6.31 -1.26
C SER A 52 -5.09 -5.94 -1.56
N THR A 53 -4.77 -5.58 -2.80
CA THR A 53 -3.43 -5.11 -3.17
C THR A 53 -3.17 -3.73 -2.56
N LEU A 54 -4.14 -2.81 -2.63
CA LEU A 54 -4.06 -1.49 -2.00
C LEU A 54 -3.92 -1.61 -0.49
N LEU A 55 -4.73 -2.45 0.16
CA LEU A 55 -4.62 -2.69 1.62
C LEU A 55 -3.26 -3.29 2.00
N LYS A 56 -2.69 -4.18 1.20
CA LYS A 56 -1.34 -4.70 1.41
C LYS A 56 -0.28 -3.60 1.26
N ALA A 57 -0.41 -2.72 0.27
CA ALA A 57 0.50 -1.60 0.09
C ALA A 57 0.49 -0.68 1.33
N ILE A 58 -0.70 -0.37 1.85
CA ILE A 58 -0.86 0.43 3.08
C ILE A 58 -0.26 -0.29 4.29
N ALA A 59 -0.56 -1.58 4.45
CA ALA A 59 -0.03 -2.36 5.56
C ALA A 59 1.50 -2.42 5.52
N LEU A 60 2.09 -2.62 4.35
CA LEU A 60 3.54 -2.59 4.17
C LEU A 60 4.13 -1.19 4.40
N ALA A 61 3.41 -0.11 4.05
CA ALA A 61 3.85 1.24 4.37
C ALA A 61 3.91 1.49 5.88
N CYS A 62 2.89 1.04 6.61
CA CYS A 62 2.83 1.21 8.06
C CYS A 62 3.80 0.29 8.81
N LEU A 63 3.99 -0.95 8.32
CA LEU A 63 4.84 -1.95 8.97
C LEU A 63 6.28 -1.95 8.45
N GLY A 64 6.57 -1.23 7.36
CA GLY A 64 7.88 -1.18 6.71
C GLY A 64 9.06 -1.03 7.67
N PRO A 65 9.01 -0.14 8.69
CA PRO A 65 10.08 -0.03 9.68
C PRO A 65 10.39 -1.31 10.47
N LEU A 66 9.39 -2.19 10.65
CA LEU A 66 9.55 -3.46 11.37
C LEU A 66 9.96 -4.62 10.46
N VAL A 67 9.91 -4.41 9.15
CA VAL A 67 10.01 -5.46 8.15
C VAL A 67 11.45 -5.57 7.67
N GLU A 68 12.30 -6.19 8.49
CA GLU A 68 13.71 -6.46 8.11
C GLU A 68 13.83 -7.70 7.20
N LYS A 69 12.93 -8.68 7.34
CA LYS A 69 13.00 -9.97 6.63
C LYS A 69 11.61 -10.52 6.27
N PHE A 70 10.79 -9.72 5.61
CA PHE A 70 9.56 -10.21 4.99
C PHE A 70 9.84 -10.54 3.54
N SER A 71 9.58 -11.78 3.14
CA SER A 71 9.56 -12.16 1.73
C SER A 71 8.10 -12.17 1.26
N PRO A 72 7.62 -11.07 0.65
CA PRO A 72 6.29 -11.07 0.08
C PRO A 72 6.20 -12.10 -1.05
N TYR A 73 5.05 -12.77 -1.15
CA TYR A 73 4.84 -13.68 -2.27
C TYR A 73 4.13 -12.93 -3.41
N LEU A 74 4.81 -12.78 -4.55
CA LEU A 74 4.24 -12.31 -5.83
C LEU A 74 3.56 -10.93 -5.75
N LEU A 75 4.16 -9.96 -5.07
CA LEU A 75 3.71 -8.56 -5.05
C LEU A 75 4.19 -7.77 -6.27
N VAL A 76 5.35 -8.08 -6.85
CA VAL A 76 5.82 -7.40 -8.06
C VAL A 76 4.99 -7.86 -9.25
N ARG A 77 4.41 -6.92 -9.98
CA ARG A 77 3.63 -7.23 -11.18
C ARG A 77 4.57 -7.81 -12.24
N ARG A 78 4.22 -8.97 -12.77
CA ARG A 78 4.93 -9.63 -13.88
C ARG A 78 4.25 -9.23 -15.18
N SER A 79 4.81 -8.27 -15.91
CA SER A 79 4.38 -8.03 -17.29
C SER A 79 4.85 -9.21 -18.14
N ARG A 80 3.96 -9.86 -18.90
CA ARG A 80 4.43 -10.73 -20.00
C ARG A 80 5.06 -9.77 -20.99
N THR A 81 6.36 -9.96 -21.25
CA THR A 81 7.17 -9.29 -22.26
C THR A 81 6.31 -8.58 -23.28
N ALA A 82 6.17 -7.26 -23.15
CA ALA A 82 5.28 -6.51 -24.00
C ALA A 82 5.76 -6.69 -25.45
N LYS A 83 4.92 -7.30 -26.30
CA LYS A 83 5.05 -7.08 -27.75
C LYS A 83 4.91 -5.57 -27.96
N LYS A 84 6.04 -4.90 -28.21
CA LYS A 84 6.21 -3.47 -28.56
C LYS A 84 4.94 -2.63 -28.28
N SER A 85 4.70 -2.30 -27.01
CA SER A 85 3.67 -1.34 -26.64
C SER A 85 4.12 0.08 -26.95
N GLY A 86 3.17 0.97 -27.23
CA GLY A 86 3.43 2.36 -27.61
C GLY A 86 4.27 3.16 -26.61
N LYS A 87 4.83 4.27 -27.08
CA LYS A 87 5.86 5.11 -26.43
C LYS A 87 5.62 5.40 -24.94
N ALA A 88 4.39 5.69 -24.53
CA ALA A 88 4.05 6.00 -23.14
C ALA A 88 4.19 4.80 -22.16
N VAL A 89 4.02 3.57 -22.63
CA VAL A 89 4.26 2.37 -21.81
C VAL A 89 5.75 2.08 -21.73
N GLN A 90 6.48 2.35 -22.82
CA GLN A 90 7.94 2.24 -22.84
C GLN A 90 8.57 3.24 -21.86
N ASP A 91 8.10 4.49 -21.83
CA ASP A 91 8.58 5.52 -20.90
C ASP A 91 8.35 5.12 -19.42
N ALA A 92 7.24 4.43 -19.10
CA ALA A 92 6.98 3.94 -17.74
C ALA A 92 7.82 2.70 -17.36
N VAL A 93 8.10 1.81 -18.33
CA VAL A 93 8.93 0.61 -18.18
C VAL A 93 10.42 0.97 -18.09
N ASP A 94 10.86 1.99 -18.83
CA ASP A 94 12.24 2.47 -18.83
C ASP A 94 12.60 3.18 -17.52
N ILE A 95 11.60 3.74 -16.81
CA ILE A 95 11.81 4.36 -15.49
C ILE A 95 11.83 3.32 -14.35
N PHE A 96 11.12 2.19 -14.49
CA PHE A 96 11.07 1.13 -13.47
C PHE A 96 11.16 -0.26 -14.11
N PRO A 97 12.30 -0.98 -14.01
CA PRO A 97 12.41 -2.33 -14.56
C PRO A 97 11.33 -3.25 -13.96
N ASP A 98 10.85 -4.22 -14.76
CA ASP A 98 9.76 -5.18 -14.43
C ASP A 98 9.99 -6.01 -13.15
N ASP A 99 11.15 -5.87 -12.51
CA ASP A 99 11.59 -6.55 -11.30
C ASP A 99 11.37 -5.73 -10.02
N ARG A 100 10.81 -4.52 -10.11
CA ARG A 100 10.61 -3.65 -8.94
C ARG A 100 9.18 -3.16 -8.83
N ALA A 101 8.63 -3.18 -7.62
CA ALA A 101 7.44 -2.43 -7.25
C ALA A 101 7.80 -1.33 -6.24
N ILE A 102 7.09 -0.22 -6.29
CA ILE A 102 7.30 0.91 -5.37
C ILE A 102 5.98 1.29 -4.75
N VAL A 103 6.01 1.54 -3.46
CA VAL A 103 4.90 2.17 -2.75
C VAL A 103 5.45 3.40 -2.05
N ARG A 104 4.80 4.52 -2.28
CA ARG A 104 5.07 5.80 -1.62
C ARG A 104 3.83 6.20 -0.85
N THR A 105 4.02 6.68 0.36
CA THR A 105 2.93 7.10 1.22
C THR A 105 3.28 8.42 1.88
N LEU A 106 2.25 9.24 2.09
CA LEU A 106 2.35 10.45 2.85
C LEU A 106 1.47 10.31 4.08
N PHE A 107 2.06 10.49 5.26
CA PHE A 107 1.35 10.45 6.52
C PHE A 107 1.28 11.85 7.13
N GLN A 108 0.17 12.16 7.80
CA GLN A 108 0.05 13.31 8.69
C GLN A 108 0.38 12.87 10.11
N CYS A 109 1.44 13.44 10.68
CA CYS A 109 1.74 13.29 12.10
C CYS A 109 0.74 14.08 12.94
N THR A 110 0.31 13.48 14.03
CA THR A 110 -0.50 14.09 15.06
C THR A 110 0.39 14.57 16.20
N TRP A 111 -0.17 15.40 17.09
CA TRP A 111 0.55 15.88 18.28
C TRP A 111 0.99 14.76 19.23
N GLN A 112 0.35 13.59 19.19
CA GLN A 112 0.75 12.41 19.95
C GLN A 112 2.04 11.80 19.38
N ASP A 113 2.18 11.80 18.05
CA ASP A 113 3.39 11.30 17.37
C ASP A 113 4.59 12.23 17.60
N LEU A 114 4.33 13.53 17.82
CA LEU A 114 5.35 14.59 18.03
C LEU A 114 5.75 14.80 19.51
N GLY A 115 5.41 13.90 20.43
CA GLY A 115 5.81 14.01 21.84
C GLY A 115 4.90 14.87 22.72
N GLY A 116 3.61 14.95 22.41
CA GLY A 116 2.56 15.36 23.35
C GLY A 116 2.32 16.87 23.50
N LYS A 117 3.17 17.74 22.95
CA LYS A 117 2.87 19.18 22.89
C LYS A 117 1.91 19.44 21.74
N LYS A 118 0.70 19.95 22.03
CA LYS A 118 -0.23 20.42 20.99
C LYS A 118 0.51 21.47 20.13
N PRO A 119 0.79 21.20 18.84
CA PRO A 119 1.46 22.15 18.00
C PRO A 119 0.53 23.35 17.81
N SER A 120 1.09 24.56 17.87
CA SER A 120 0.31 25.79 17.74
C SER A 120 -0.26 25.95 16.33
N ILE A 121 0.43 25.51 15.27
CA ILE A 121 0.04 25.79 13.87
C ILE A 121 0.41 24.68 12.84
N ARG A 122 1.30 23.71 13.12
CA ARG A 122 1.77 22.75 12.08
C ARG A 122 1.59 21.28 12.46
N THR A 123 0.86 20.54 11.62
CA THR A 123 1.02 19.10 11.48
C THR A 123 2.19 18.82 10.55
N GLU A 124 3.10 17.94 10.95
CA GLU A 124 4.21 17.52 10.09
C GLU A 124 3.75 16.40 9.16
N ASP A 125 4.13 16.50 7.89
CA ASP A 125 3.91 15.44 6.93
C ASP A 125 5.14 14.53 6.91
N LEU A 126 4.92 13.24 7.04
CA LEU A 126 5.93 12.19 7.02
C LEU A 126 5.84 11.43 5.70
N GLN A 127 6.82 11.66 4.83
CA GLN A 127 6.93 10.90 3.60
C GLN A 127 7.64 9.58 3.88
N TRP A 128 7.05 8.49 3.38
CA TRP A 128 7.59 7.14 3.55
C TRP A 128 7.51 6.39 2.24
N SER A 129 8.53 5.59 1.92
CA SER A 129 8.59 4.84 0.67
C SER A 129 9.31 3.52 0.87
N PHE A 130 8.90 2.50 0.14
CA PHE A 130 9.61 1.23 0.10
C PHE A 130 9.56 0.63 -1.30
N ASN A 131 10.61 -0.14 -1.58
CA ASN A 131 10.73 -0.99 -2.73
C ASN A 131 10.39 -2.42 -2.38
N ILE A 132 9.84 -3.10 -3.36
CA ILE A 132 9.81 -4.55 -3.38
C ILE A 132 10.63 -4.95 -4.59
N ASN A 133 11.80 -5.54 -4.34
CA ASN A 133 12.69 -6.01 -5.38
C ASN A 133 12.43 -7.50 -5.62
N ARG A 134 12.39 -7.91 -6.87
CA ARG A 134 12.29 -9.30 -7.29
C ARG A 134 13.66 -9.79 -7.74
N THR A 135 14.07 -10.95 -7.26
CA THR A 135 15.24 -11.68 -7.77
C THR A 135 14.82 -13.12 -8.03
N GLY A 136 14.58 -13.45 -9.30
CA GLY A 136 13.98 -14.73 -9.68
C GLY A 136 12.54 -14.85 -9.16
N ASP A 137 12.29 -15.85 -8.31
CA ASP A 137 11.00 -16.05 -7.64
C ASP A 137 10.93 -15.48 -6.23
N GLU A 138 12.06 -14.99 -5.70
CA GLU A 138 12.12 -14.33 -4.41
C GLU A 138 11.78 -12.84 -4.55
N GLU A 139 11.10 -12.31 -3.55
CA GLU A 139 10.92 -10.87 -3.38
C GLU A 139 11.47 -10.46 -2.02
N SER A 140 12.15 -9.32 -1.99
CA SER A 140 12.65 -8.65 -0.80
C SER A 140 12.03 -7.26 -0.68
N ILE A 141 11.87 -6.80 0.55
CA ILE A 141 11.44 -5.41 0.82
C ILE A 141 12.65 -4.63 1.26
N GLU A 142 12.85 -3.47 0.64
CA GLU A 142 13.84 -2.50 1.03
C GLU A 142 13.12 -1.19 1.31
N VAL A 143 13.27 -0.66 2.52
CA VAL A 143 12.81 0.70 2.80
C VAL A 143 13.66 1.64 1.97
N LEU A 144 13.02 2.47 1.16
CA LEU A 144 13.72 3.44 0.34
C LEU A 144 14.11 4.62 1.22
N ASP A 145 15.41 4.91 1.26
CA ASP A 145 15.86 6.27 1.50
C ASP A 145 15.26 7.18 0.42
N SER A 146 14.69 8.31 0.84
CA SER A 146 14.03 9.26 -0.06
C SER A 146 15.03 9.67 -1.16
N PRO A 147 14.61 9.87 -2.43
CA PRO A 147 15.52 10.20 -3.53
C PRO A 147 16.29 11.53 -3.37
N LYS A 148 16.14 12.24 -2.25
CA LYS A 148 16.88 13.47 -1.90
C LYS A 148 17.72 13.37 -0.61
N GLY A 149 17.91 12.17 -0.07
CA GLY A 149 18.73 11.95 1.11
C GLY A 149 18.20 10.80 1.94
N ASP A 150 19.11 10.16 2.68
CA ASP A 150 18.83 9.19 3.73
C ASP A 150 17.54 9.55 4.49
N ILE A 151 16.76 8.55 4.91
CA ILE A 151 15.66 8.75 5.85
C ILE A 151 16.19 9.66 6.96
N THR A 152 15.67 10.90 7.01
CA THR A 152 16.19 11.90 7.94
C THR A 152 16.14 11.35 9.35
N GLU A 153 17.11 11.68 10.20
CA GLU A 153 17.11 11.23 11.59
C GLU A 153 15.81 11.61 12.32
N ALA A 154 15.19 12.73 11.91
CA ALA A 154 13.85 13.12 12.31
C ALA A 154 12.78 12.08 11.93
N THR A 155 12.75 11.62 10.67
CA THR A 155 11.85 10.56 10.21
C THR A 155 12.06 9.24 10.97
N ARG A 156 13.32 8.87 11.23
CA ARG A 156 13.64 7.67 12.05
C ARG A 156 13.12 7.80 13.47
N THR A 157 13.31 8.98 14.07
CA THR A 157 12.83 9.28 15.43
C THR A 157 11.30 9.20 15.51
N LEU A 158 10.58 9.66 14.49
CA LEU A 158 9.11 9.55 14.42
C LEU A 158 8.61 8.11 14.33
N TRP A 159 9.38 7.23 13.69
CA TRP A 159 9.05 5.80 13.63
C TRP A 159 9.57 5.01 14.84
N ALA A 160 10.53 5.50 15.61
CA ALA A 160 11.11 4.79 16.76
C ALA A 160 10.07 4.18 17.72
N PRO A 161 8.91 4.83 18.03
CA PRO A 161 7.88 4.23 18.85
C PRO A 161 7.29 2.93 18.30
N ILE A 162 7.36 2.65 16.99
CA ILE A 162 6.84 1.40 16.40
C ILE A 162 7.57 0.15 16.93
N HIS A 163 8.82 0.31 17.39
CA HIS A 163 9.62 -0.75 17.99
C HIS A 163 9.38 -0.91 19.50
N GLN A 164 8.61 -0.02 20.13
CA GLN A 164 8.35 -0.06 21.56
C GLN A 164 7.14 -0.96 21.86
N HIS A 165 7.31 -1.93 22.75
CA HIS A 165 6.21 -2.80 23.21
C HIS A 165 5.07 -2.04 23.90
N SER A 166 5.35 -0.85 24.44
CA SER A 166 4.36 0.02 25.10
C SER A 166 3.66 0.98 24.13
N SER A 167 3.92 0.88 22.83
CA SER A 167 3.33 1.79 21.85
C SER A 167 1.81 1.61 21.79
N PRO A 168 1.00 2.68 21.94
CA PRO A 168 -0.44 2.59 21.79
C PRO A 168 -0.87 2.55 20.31
N ALA A 169 0.07 2.58 19.37
CA ALA A 169 -0.25 2.60 17.94
C ALA A 169 -0.79 1.25 17.48
N PHE A 170 -1.92 1.27 16.76
CA PHE A 170 -2.49 0.08 16.12
C PHE A 170 -2.97 0.42 14.72
N LEU A 171 -2.85 -0.55 13.81
CA LEU A 171 -3.44 -0.48 12.47
C LEU A 171 -4.67 -1.39 12.44
N ALA A 172 -5.86 -0.81 12.35
CA ALA A 172 -7.10 -1.56 12.18
C ALA A 172 -7.48 -1.62 10.70
N VAL A 173 -7.56 -2.84 10.13
CA VAL A 173 -8.03 -3.06 8.76
C VAL A 173 -9.22 -4.01 8.80
N GLY A 174 -10.40 -3.48 8.47
CA GLY A 174 -11.59 -4.29 8.23
C GLY A 174 -11.65 -4.72 6.77
N TYR A 175 -11.65 -6.03 6.51
CA TYR A 175 -11.83 -6.57 5.16
C TYR A 175 -13.12 -7.38 5.07
N GLY A 176 -14.13 -6.79 4.42
CA GLY A 176 -15.36 -7.49 4.04
C GLY A 176 -15.20 -8.08 2.64
N ALA A 177 -15.04 -9.40 2.54
CA ALA A 177 -15.28 -10.10 1.28
C ALA A 177 -16.73 -10.58 1.29
N THR A 178 -17.58 -9.98 0.48
CA THR A 178 -18.82 -10.62 0.02
C THR A 178 -18.44 -11.76 -0.91
N ARG A 179 -18.01 -12.89 -0.33
CA ARG A 179 -18.09 -14.16 -1.04
C ARG A 179 -19.57 -14.52 -1.03
N ARG A 180 -20.16 -14.71 -2.21
CA ARG A 180 -21.35 -15.55 -2.27
C ARG A 180 -20.91 -16.89 -1.67
N VAL A 181 -21.54 -17.27 -0.56
CA VAL A 181 -21.38 -18.61 -0.01
C VAL A 181 -21.92 -19.52 -1.11
N ASP A 182 -21.06 -20.36 -1.69
CA ASP A 182 -21.55 -21.39 -2.60
C ASP A 182 -22.44 -22.29 -1.77
N THR A 183 -23.75 -22.17 -1.96
CA THR A 183 -24.76 -23.03 -1.31
C THR A 183 -24.86 -24.40 -2.01
N ASP A 184 -24.05 -24.63 -3.04
CA ASP A 184 -23.99 -25.89 -3.76
C ASP A 184 -23.24 -26.94 -2.91
N PRO A 185 -23.91 -28.01 -2.45
CA PRO A 185 -23.27 -29.08 -1.68
C PRO A 185 -22.19 -29.84 -2.47
N ASN A 186 -22.16 -29.70 -3.80
CA ASN A 186 -21.14 -30.27 -4.67
C ASN A 186 -20.01 -29.28 -4.99
N ALA A 187 -20.01 -28.08 -4.41
CA ALA A 187 -18.96 -27.11 -4.65
C ALA A 187 -17.60 -27.68 -4.20
N PRO A 188 -16.54 -27.58 -5.03
CA PRO A 188 -15.23 -28.10 -4.68
C PRO A 188 -14.72 -27.46 -3.39
N THR A 189 -14.12 -28.29 -2.54
CA THR A 189 -13.51 -27.85 -1.27
C THR A 189 -12.43 -26.78 -1.50
N PRO A 190 -12.10 -25.94 -0.51
CA PRO A 190 -11.06 -24.91 -0.65
C PRO A 190 -9.73 -25.47 -1.18
N THR A 191 -9.37 -26.68 -0.75
CA THR A 191 -8.17 -27.41 -1.17
C THR A 191 -8.24 -27.87 -2.63
N GLN A 192 -9.41 -28.33 -3.09
CA GLN A 192 -9.63 -28.68 -4.50
C GLN A 192 -9.59 -27.43 -5.38
N ARG A 193 -10.14 -26.30 -4.93
CA ARG A 193 -10.04 -25.01 -5.66
C ARG A 193 -8.61 -24.54 -5.79
N LEU A 194 -7.78 -24.66 -4.74
CA LEU A 194 -6.37 -24.27 -4.81
C LEU A 194 -5.58 -25.06 -5.86
N ARG A 195 -5.96 -26.33 -6.11
CA ARG A 195 -5.34 -27.19 -7.13
C ARG A 195 -5.88 -26.94 -8.54
N THR A 196 -7.13 -26.53 -8.67
CA THR A 196 -7.79 -26.30 -9.97
C THR A 196 -7.79 -24.84 -10.40
N LEU A 197 -7.32 -23.91 -9.56
CA LEU A 197 -7.15 -22.52 -9.95
C LEU A 197 -6.14 -22.46 -11.11
N PRO A 198 -6.56 -22.10 -12.34
CA PRO A 198 -5.59 -21.71 -13.34
C PRO A 198 -4.76 -20.56 -12.76
N LEU A 199 -3.46 -20.54 -13.07
CA LEU A 199 -2.57 -19.41 -12.80
C LEU A 199 -3.35 -18.13 -13.15
N ARG A 200 -3.71 -17.34 -12.13
CA ARG A 200 -4.66 -16.20 -12.21
C ARG A 200 -4.18 -15.03 -13.11
N HIS A 201 -3.14 -15.26 -13.91
CA HIS A 201 -2.54 -14.32 -14.86
C HIS A 201 -2.43 -14.88 -16.29
N GLN A 202 -3.26 -15.86 -16.67
CA GLN A 202 -3.60 -16.04 -18.09
C GLN A 202 -4.83 -15.20 -18.40
N ARG A 203 -4.61 -13.94 -18.82
CA ARG A 203 -5.58 -13.25 -19.67
C ARG A 203 -5.20 -13.54 -21.13
N ILE A 204 -6.20 -13.98 -21.88
CA ILE A 204 -6.29 -13.92 -23.35
C ILE A 204 -6.21 -12.44 -23.76
#